data_AF-A0A8H4QXJ2-F1
#
_entry.id   AF-A0A8H4QXJ2-F1
#
_cell.length_a   1.000
_cell.length_b   1.000
_cell.length_c   1.000
_cell.angle_alpha   90.00
_cell.angle_beta   90.00
_cell.angle_gamma   90.00
#
_symmetry.space_group_name_H-M   'P 1'
#
loop_
_entity.id
_entity.type
_entity.pdbx_description
1 polymer ?
#
loop_
_entity_poly.entity_id
_entity_poly.type
_entity_poly.pdbx_seq_one_letter_code
_entity_poly.pdbx_strand_id
1 'polypeptide(L)'
;MATATPLKRATATVIKRLQDIEPAKLTTGIRVRIANTKAATASPLKIAAATVIQRLQDREIAGLSTHLRQFGPLPDAAVAAAKSASGTAVVLPNPFLPKKNPKNNKWRAPKYSLRRQADIVKLAQAAGLLDAVPPCQKKLAAELRMERVKASLSPNDAKTLERHEKRVQFVPNRELSESVKGTVASMMKRGIELTTERLDRVNRELELIENEENASLSKEFLRGEKDEGALERTERKEAFLKEKQEYQKTIADHNARIAELEAEAEAEKTEKKEKAAAEKELTVIWAGELKERKVPGSELGTRLYTGKKRMFKGHLWERKRARRIRRHTILMRDMAKRIERYKSYYKKRKPNPLKPSRYTKPPKLPY
;
A
#
# COMPACT_ATOMS: atom_id res chain seq x y z
N MET A 1 82.80 8.89 -55.14
CA MET A 1 82.86 7.85 -54.11
C MET A 1 82.57 8.47 -52.75
N ALA A 2 81.75 7.81 -51.95
CA ALA A 2 81.47 8.02 -50.52
C ALA A 2 80.89 9.39 -50.08
N THR A 3 79.58 9.39 -49.91
CA THR A 3 78.81 10.32 -49.06
C THR A 3 79.10 10.05 -47.59
N ALA A 4 79.55 11.06 -46.85
CA ALA A 4 79.74 11.01 -45.39
C ALA A 4 78.49 11.53 -44.66
N THR A 5 77.97 10.69 -43.75
CA THR A 5 76.88 10.95 -42.80
C THR A 5 77.39 11.76 -41.59
N PRO A 6 76.47 12.37 -40.81
CA PRO A 6 76.70 13.46 -39.88
C PRO A 6 76.82 12.96 -38.43
N LEU A 7 77.32 13.79 -37.51
CA LEU A 7 76.99 13.69 -36.07
C LEU A 7 77.61 14.86 -35.32
N LYS A 8 76.74 15.73 -34.79
CA LYS A 8 76.83 16.39 -33.46
C LYS A 8 76.10 17.73 -33.51
N ARG A 9 75.04 17.81 -32.70
CA ARG A 9 74.57 18.96 -31.89
C ARG A 9 73.05 19.03 -31.92
N ALA A 10 72.44 18.57 -30.83
CA ALA A 10 71.37 19.30 -30.13
C ALA A 10 70.93 18.47 -28.91
N THR A 11 71.82 18.39 -27.92
CA THR A 11 71.41 18.24 -26.52
C THR A 11 70.72 19.55 -26.11
N ALA A 12 69.39 19.55 -25.93
CA ALA A 12 68.63 20.40 -25.00
C ALA A 12 67.15 20.56 -25.39
N THR A 13 66.36 19.49 -25.47
CA THR A 13 64.88 19.62 -25.39
C THR A 13 64.20 18.30 -24.99
N VAL A 14 64.40 17.80 -23.77
CA VAL A 14 63.58 16.66 -23.26
C VAL A 14 63.08 16.85 -21.82
N ILE A 15 63.60 17.80 -21.04
CA ILE A 15 63.16 18.02 -19.65
C ILE A 15 62.36 19.32 -19.56
N LYS A 16 61.16 19.35 -20.15
CA LYS A 16 60.09 20.35 -19.86
C LYS A 16 58.77 20.00 -20.55
N ARG A 17 58.27 18.77 -20.35
CA ARG A 17 56.96 18.36 -20.91
C ARG A 17 56.23 17.27 -20.10
N LEU A 18 56.36 17.29 -18.78
CA LEU A 18 55.66 16.37 -17.87
C LEU A 18 55.15 17.06 -16.59
N GLN A 19 54.66 18.30 -16.68
CA GLN A 19 54.02 18.97 -15.52
C GLN A 19 52.65 19.61 -15.81
N ASP A 20 52.10 19.47 -17.01
CA ASP A 20 50.73 19.91 -17.30
C ASP A 20 49.86 18.72 -17.74
N ILE A 21 49.55 17.83 -16.79
CA ILE A 21 48.40 16.93 -16.90
C ILE A 21 47.51 17.20 -15.69
N GLU A 22 46.57 18.11 -15.90
CA GLU A 22 45.45 18.37 -14.99
C GLU A 22 44.70 17.06 -14.67
N PRO A 23 44.42 16.72 -13.41
CA PRO A 23 43.48 15.64 -13.09
C PRO A 23 42.05 16.17 -13.17
N ALA A 24 41.62 16.59 -14.36
CA ALA A 24 40.25 17.00 -14.60
C ALA A 24 39.77 16.44 -15.95
N LYS A 25 38.74 15.59 -15.90
CA LYS A 25 37.95 15.00 -17.01
C LYS A 25 38.16 13.50 -17.27
N LEU A 26 37.91 12.67 -16.25
CA LEU A 26 37.46 11.28 -16.43
C LEU A 26 36.19 10.98 -15.62
N THR A 27 35.34 11.99 -15.43
CA THR A 27 33.98 11.82 -14.87
C THR A 27 32.96 12.31 -15.88
N THR A 28 32.84 11.61 -17.00
CA THR A 28 31.68 11.74 -17.89
C THR A 28 31.53 10.44 -18.65
N GLY A 29 30.73 9.52 -18.10
CA GLY A 29 30.59 8.21 -18.75
C GLY A 29 29.66 7.20 -18.10
N ILE A 30 29.06 7.47 -16.95
CA ILE A 30 27.92 6.65 -16.47
C ILE A 30 26.76 7.59 -16.20
N ARG A 31 25.98 7.78 -17.25
CA ARG A 31 24.60 8.27 -17.22
C ARG A 31 23.77 7.28 -16.41
N VAL A 32 23.89 7.29 -15.08
CA VAL A 32 22.80 6.76 -14.26
C VAL A 32 21.70 7.81 -14.38
N ARG A 33 20.78 7.57 -15.32
CA ARG A 33 19.41 8.08 -15.18
C ARG A 33 18.87 7.45 -13.90
N ILE A 34 19.24 8.00 -12.75
CA ILE A 34 18.37 7.99 -11.58
C ILE A 34 17.28 8.97 -11.97
N ALA A 35 16.39 8.53 -12.87
CA ALA A 35 15.06 9.08 -12.91
C ALA A 35 14.59 8.94 -11.47
N ASN A 36 14.43 10.07 -10.79
CA ASN A 36 13.84 10.19 -9.48
C ASN A 36 12.67 9.20 -9.42
N THR A 37 12.92 8.03 -8.83
CA THR A 37 11.90 7.11 -8.40
C THR A 37 11.24 7.85 -7.27
N LYS A 38 10.30 8.74 -7.62
CA LYS A 38 9.28 9.25 -6.72
C LYS A 38 8.89 8.04 -5.91
N ALA A 39 9.25 8.08 -4.64
CA ALA A 39 8.92 7.07 -3.67
C ALA A 39 7.49 6.63 -3.97
N ALA A 40 7.27 5.32 -4.03
CA ALA A 40 5.94 4.73 -4.09
C ALA A 40 5.20 5.02 -2.77
N THR A 41 5.11 6.29 -2.41
CA THR A 41 4.31 6.82 -1.32
C THR A 41 2.87 6.47 -1.69
N ALA A 42 2.15 5.92 -0.71
CA ALA A 42 0.74 5.68 -0.85
C ALA A 42 0.08 6.92 -1.46
N SER A 43 -0.89 6.73 -2.37
CA SER A 43 -1.54 7.84 -3.06
C SER A 43 -1.97 8.90 -2.03
N PRO A 44 -1.83 10.20 -2.31
CA PRO A 44 -2.07 11.26 -1.31
C PRO A 44 -3.48 11.18 -0.70
N LEU A 45 -4.44 10.62 -1.45
CA LEU A 45 -5.78 10.32 -0.99
C LEU A 45 -5.83 9.25 0.11
N LYS A 46 -4.99 8.19 0.04
CA LYS A 46 -4.89 7.16 1.07
C LYS A 46 -4.33 7.72 2.36
N ILE A 47 -3.28 8.55 2.27
CA ILE A 47 -2.69 9.22 3.43
C ILE A 47 -3.72 10.13 4.10
N ALA A 48 -4.37 11.01 3.33
CA ALA A 48 -5.41 11.89 3.84
C ALA A 48 -6.57 11.10 4.48
N ALA A 49 -6.98 9.99 3.88
CA ALA A 49 -8.01 9.12 4.42
C ALA A 49 -7.59 8.46 5.75
N ALA A 50 -6.36 7.97 5.86
CA ALA A 50 -5.82 7.41 7.09
C ALA A 50 -5.77 8.45 8.22
N THR A 51 -5.35 9.68 7.93
CA THR A 51 -5.34 10.79 8.90
C THR A 51 -6.74 11.10 9.43
N VAL A 52 -7.79 11.00 8.60
CA VAL A 52 -9.17 11.21 9.05
C VAL A 52 -9.60 10.15 10.08
N ILE A 53 -9.17 8.90 9.91
CA ILE A 53 -9.52 7.80 10.82
C ILE A 53 -8.75 7.93 12.13
N GLN A 54 -7.47 8.28 12.08
CA GLN A 54 -6.66 8.59 13.26
C GLN A 54 -7.30 9.72 14.08
N ARG A 55 -7.64 10.85 13.44
CA ARG A 55 -8.34 11.96 14.11
C ARG A 55 -9.67 11.55 14.73
N LEU A 56 -10.38 10.60 14.12
CA LEU A 56 -11.61 10.04 14.70
C LEU A 56 -11.29 9.27 15.98
N GLN A 57 -10.30 8.38 15.95
CA GLN A 57 -9.87 7.62 17.12
C GLN A 57 -9.40 8.54 18.25
N ASP A 58 -8.51 9.49 17.97
CA ASP A 58 -8.00 10.46 18.95
C ASP A 58 -9.14 11.24 19.61
N ARG A 59 -10.11 11.69 18.82
CA ARG A 59 -11.27 12.43 19.32
C ARG A 59 -12.16 11.57 20.22
N GLU A 60 -12.30 10.28 19.94
CA GLU A 60 -13.07 9.38 20.79
C GLU A 60 -12.29 8.97 22.05
N ILE A 61 -10.97 8.83 21.98
CA ILE A 61 -10.08 8.62 23.14
C ILE A 61 -10.18 9.83 24.09
N ALA A 62 -10.00 11.05 23.57
CA ALA A 62 -10.12 12.27 24.36
C ALA A 62 -11.52 12.44 24.96
N GLY A 63 -12.56 11.97 24.25
CA GLY A 63 -13.95 12.02 24.69
C GLY A 63 -14.35 10.95 25.70
N LEU A 64 -13.52 9.93 25.96
CA LEU A 64 -13.88 8.76 26.76
C LEU A 64 -14.29 9.13 28.20
N SER A 65 -13.54 10.01 28.85
CA SER A 65 -13.81 10.47 30.22
C SER A 65 -15.19 11.15 30.33
N THR A 66 -15.53 12.00 29.36
CA THR A 66 -16.83 12.67 29.31
C THR A 66 -17.98 11.68 29.05
N HIS A 67 -17.73 10.67 28.21
CA HIS A 67 -18.70 9.63 27.93
C HIS A 67 -19.02 8.82 29.18
N LEU A 68 -18.00 8.39 29.93
CA LEU A 68 -18.17 7.62 31.17
C LEU A 68 -18.99 8.39 32.21
N ARG A 69 -18.76 9.71 32.33
CA ARG A 69 -19.54 10.58 33.23
C ARG A 69 -21.02 10.70 32.83
N GLN A 70 -21.32 10.73 31.52
CA GLN A 70 -22.68 10.95 31.02
C GLN A 70 -23.51 9.66 30.90
N PHE A 71 -22.89 8.58 30.42
CA PHE A 71 -23.58 7.35 30.06
C PHE A 71 -23.27 6.17 30.99
N GLY A 72 -22.31 6.33 31.90
CA GLY A 72 -21.87 5.26 32.80
C GLY A 72 -20.79 4.37 32.19
N PRO A 73 -20.46 3.26 32.87
CA PRO A 73 -19.45 2.32 32.42
C PRO A 73 -19.81 1.66 31.09
N LEU A 74 -18.79 1.23 30.34
CA LEU A 74 -18.95 0.50 29.08
C LEU A 74 -19.48 -0.92 29.33
N PRO A 75 -20.21 -1.53 28.39
CA PRO A 75 -20.73 -2.88 28.55
C PRO A 75 -19.62 -3.92 28.69
N ASP A 76 -19.80 -4.86 29.63
CA ASP A 76 -18.80 -5.88 29.98
C ASP A 76 -18.38 -6.75 28.79
N ALA A 77 -19.27 -6.98 27.83
CA ALA A 77 -18.95 -7.73 26.61
C ALA A 77 -17.82 -7.08 25.79
N ALA A 78 -17.77 -5.75 25.75
CA ALA A 78 -16.70 -5.02 25.05
C ALA A 78 -15.39 -5.04 25.84
N VAL A 79 -15.48 -5.02 27.17
CA VAL A 79 -14.33 -5.15 28.07
C VAL A 79 -13.75 -6.56 27.99
N ALA A 80 -14.61 -7.58 27.92
CA ALA A 80 -14.21 -8.97 27.71
C ALA A 80 -13.53 -9.17 26.35
N ALA A 81 -14.09 -8.59 25.28
CA ALA A 81 -13.48 -8.65 23.94
C ALA A 81 -12.08 -8.02 23.90
N ALA A 82 -11.86 -6.93 24.63
CA ALA A 82 -10.54 -6.33 24.74
C ALA A 82 -9.58 -7.10 25.64
N LYS A 83 -10.09 -7.79 26.65
CA LYS A 83 -9.28 -8.70 27.49
C LYS A 83 -8.83 -9.95 26.73
N SER A 84 -9.62 -10.41 25.74
CA SER A 84 -9.24 -11.51 24.85
C SER A 84 -8.27 -11.11 23.73
N ALA A 85 -8.22 -9.83 23.36
CA ALA A 85 -7.22 -9.33 22.41
C ALA A 85 -5.88 -9.15 23.16
N SER A 86 -4.90 -10.01 22.89
CA SER A 86 -3.61 -10.04 23.58
C SER A 86 -2.76 -8.79 23.25
N GLY A 87 -2.99 -7.67 23.95
CA GLY A 87 -2.24 -6.42 23.79
C GLY A 87 -2.80 -5.25 24.60
N THR A 88 -2.20 -4.06 24.45
CA THR A 88 -2.67 -2.77 25.00
C THR A 88 -3.91 -2.26 24.23
N ALA A 89 -4.97 -3.06 24.18
CA ALA A 89 -6.19 -2.72 23.47
C ALA A 89 -7.04 -1.72 24.27
N VAL A 90 -7.42 -0.61 23.63
CA VAL A 90 -8.24 0.43 24.25
C VAL A 90 -9.69 0.24 23.84
N VAL A 91 -10.59 0.11 24.83
CA VAL A 91 -12.03 0.00 24.59
C VAL A 91 -12.65 1.39 24.45
N LEU A 92 -13.21 1.69 23.29
CA LEU A 92 -13.86 2.96 23.02
C LEU A 92 -15.37 2.82 22.80
N PRO A 93 -16.19 3.76 23.28
CA PRO A 93 -17.62 3.77 23.01
C PRO A 93 -17.89 4.00 21.52
N ASN A 94 -18.72 3.14 20.89
CA ASN A 94 -19.07 3.33 19.49
C ASN A 94 -19.83 4.67 19.28
N PRO A 95 -19.33 5.59 18.42
CA PRO A 95 -19.94 6.89 18.18
C PRO A 95 -21.06 6.86 17.12
N PHE A 96 -21.24 5.74 16.42
CA PHE A 96 -22.22 5.57 15.34
C PHE A 96 -23.57 5.05 15.82
N LEU A 97 -23.64 4.55 17.05
CA LEU A 97 -24.87 4.05 17.64
C LEU A 97 -25.59 5.13 18.46
N PRO A 98 -26.93 5.21 18.38
CA PRO A 98 -27.71 6.02 19.31
C PRO A 98 -27.59 5.45 20.73
N LYS A 99 -27.60 6.33 21.73
CA LYS A 99 -27.42 5.94 23.13
C LYS A 99 -28.56 6.45 24.00
N LYS A 100 -29.03 5.61 24.91
CA LYS A 100 -30.03 5.99 25.90
C LYS A 100 -29.31 6.60 27.10
N ASN A 101 -29.69 7.81 27.51
CA ASN A 101 -29.13 8.40 28.72
C ASN A 101 -29.81 7.78 29.96
N PRO A 102 -29.04 7.23 30.92
CA PRO A 102 -29.61 6.54 32.08
C PRO A 102 -30.47 7.44 32.97
N LYS A 103 -30.13 8.73 33.08
CA LYS A 103 -30.83 9.66 33.98
C LYS A 103 -32.24 10.02 33.52
N ASN A 104 -32.41 10.25 32.22
CA ASN A 104 -33.66 10.77 31.66
C ASN A 104 -34.40 9.77 30.75
N ASN A 105 -33.83 8.58 30.53
CA ASN A 105 -34.33 7.54 29.64
C ASN A 105 -34.58 7.97 28.18
N LYS A 106 -34.10 9.15 27.76
CA LYS A 106 -34.25 9.64 26.38
C LYS A 106 -33.11 9.12 25.52
N TRP A 107 -33.45 8.76 24.28
CA TRP A 107 -32.46 8.38 23.27
C TRP A 107 -31.80 9.63 22.68
N ARG A 108 -30.47 9.64 22.66
CA ARG A 108 -29.67 10.59 21.91
C ARG A 108 -29.33 9.99 20.54
N ALA A 109 -29.43 10.83 19.51
CA ALA A 109 -28.97 10.50 18.18
C ALA A 109 -27.46 10.14 18.20
N PRO A 110 -26.99 9.34 17.22
CA PRO A 110 -25.56 9.04 17.12
C PRO A 110 -24.74 10.30 16.90
N LYS A 111 -23.49 10.30 17.38
CA LYS A 111 -22.57 11.45 17.29
C LYS A 111 -22.27 11.82 15.84
N TYR A 112 -22.17 10.82 14.97
CA TYR A 112 -22.03 11.00 13.53
C TYR A 112 -23.31 10.55 12.81
N SER A 113 -23.85 11.40 11.94
CA SER A 113 -25.02 11.08 11.11
C SER A 113 -24.70 9.98 10.10
N LEU A 114 -25.73 9.28 9.60
CA LEU A 114 -25.57 8.17 8.63
C LEU A 114 -24.80 8.56 7.36
N ARG A 115 -24.88 9.83 6.94
CA ARG A 115 -24.10 10.37 5.82
C ARG A 115 -22.61 10.42 6.18
N ARG A 116 -22.27 11.03 7.31
CA ARG A 116 -20.88 11.11 7.79
C ARG A 116 -20.29 9.73 8.05
N GLN A 117 -21.09 8.81 8.59
CA GLN A 117 -20.69 7.40 8.73
C GLN A 117 -20.31 6.80 7.38
N ALA A 118 -21.11 7.01 6.33
CA ALA A 118 -20.80 6.52 4.99
C ALA A 118 -19.53 7.17 4.41
N ASP A 119 -19.32 8.47 4.66
CA ASP A 119 -18.12 9.17 4.19
C ASP A 119 -16.86 8.65 4.88
N ILE A 120 -16.91 8.40 6.20
CA ILE A 120 -15.82 7.77 6.96
C ILE A 120 -15.54 6.35 6.46
N VAL A 121 -16.58 5.54 6.25
CA VAL A 121 -16.44 4.17 5.72
C VAL A 121 -15.80 4.18 4.33
N LYS A 122 -16.17 5.11 3.45
CA LYS A 122 -15.54 5.25 2.13
C LYS A 122 -14.07 5.60 2.23
N LEU A 123 -13.71 6.55 3.11
CA LEU A 123 -12.31 6.91 3.34
C LEU A 123 -11.52 5.72 3.90
N ALA A 124 -12.07 5.01 4.87
CA ALA A 124 -11.47 3.81 5.42
C ALA A 124 -11.27 2.69 4.39
N GLN A 125 -12.27 2.47 3.53
CA GLN A 125 -12.16 1.53 2.42
C GLN A 125 -11.06 1.96 1.44
N ALA A 126 -10.94 3.25 1.13
CA ALA A 126 -9.88 3.76 0.26
C ALA A 126 -8.48 3.58 0.87
N ALA A 127 -8.36 3.76 2.19
CA ALA A 127 -7.12 3.59 2.94
C ALA A 127 -6.79 2.12 3.27
N GLY A 128 -7.73 1.18 3.13
CA GLY A 128 -7.57 -0.21 3.58
C GLY A 128 -7.71 -0.39 5.10
N LEU A 129 -8.26 0.60 5.80
CA LEU A 129 -8.42 0.64 7.27
C LEU A 129 -9.87 0.40 7.70
N LEU A 130 -10.59 -0.47 6.99
CA LEU A 130 -12.01 -0.73 7.25
C LEU A 130 -12.23 -1.35 8.65
N ASP A 131 -11.27 -2.14 9.13
CA ASP A 131 -11.32 -2.82 10.43
C ASP A 131 -11.22 -1.84 11.60
N ALA A 132 -10.47 -0.74 11.43
CA ALA A 132 -10.31 0.31 12.44
C ALA A 132 -11.60 1.13 12.70
N VAL A 133 -12.58 1.06 11.79
CA VAL A 133 -13.85 1.80 11.88
C VAL A 133 -14.85 1.05 12.77
N PRO A 134 -15.59 1.75 13.66
CA PRO A 134 -16.60 1.11 14.51
C PRO A 134 -17.65 0.34 13.69
N PRO A 135 -18.19 -0.76 14.23
CA PRO A 135 -19.24 -1.52 13.57
C PRO A 135 -20.46 -0.63 13.33
N CYS A 136 -20.90 -0.56 12.07
CA CYS A 136 -22.07 0.22 11.66
C CYS A 136 -22.76 -0.39 10.44
N GLN A 137 -24.02 0.01 10.22
CA GLN A 137 -24.82 -0.47 9.09
C GLN A 137 -24.17 -0.17 7.73
N LYS A 138 -23.37 0.90 7.65
CA LYS A 138 -22.68 1.31 6.41
C LYS A 138 -21.41 0.53 6.16
N LYS A 139 -20.69 0.13 7.22
CA LYS A 139 -19.54 -0.78 7.14
C LYS A 139 -19.97 -2.15 6.62
N LEU A 140 -21.00 -2.73 7.25
CA LEU A 140 -21.57 -4.02 6.82
C LEU A 140 -22.06 -3.96 5.37
N ALA A 141 -22.75 -2.89 4.97
CA ALA A 141 -23.19 -2.72 3.58
C ALA A 141 -22.03 -2.60 2.58
N ALA A 142 -20.88 -2.05 3.00
CA ALA A 142 -19.68 -1.96 2.17
C ALA A 142 -18.98 -3.33 2.07
N GLU A 143 -18.90 -4.09 3.16
CA GLU A 143 -18.37 -5.47 3.19
C GLU A 143 -19.17 -6.39 2.27
N LEU A 144 -20.50 -6.43 2.41
CA LEU A 144 -21.38 -7.21 1.52
C LEU A 144 -21.22 -6.79 0.05
N ARG A 145 -20.94 -5.51 -0.23
CA ARG A 145 -20.68 -5.04 -1.59
C ARG A 145 -19.35 -5.56 -2.11
N MET A 146 -18.31 -5.55 -1.29
CA MET A 146 -16.99 -6.11 -1.64
C MET A 146 -17.09 -7.62 -1.88
N GLU A 147 -17.81 -8.34 -1.04
CA GLU A 147 -18.07 -9.78 -1.20
C GLU A 147 -18.80 -10.09 -2.50
N ARG A 148 -19.82 -9.31 -2.87
CA ARG A 148 -20.52 -9.46 -4.14
C ARG A 148 -19.62 -9.18 -5.34
N VAL A 149 -18.82 -8.12 -5.28
CA VAL A 149 -17.88 -7.80 -6.35
C VAL A 149 -16.89 -8.96 -6.50
N LYS A 150 -16.33 -9.43 -5.38
CA LYS A 150 -15.44 -10.61 -5.32
C LYS A 150 -16.10 -11.86 -5.88
N ALA A 151 -17.37 -12.12 -5.58
CA ALA A 151 -18.13 -13.25 -6.10
C ALA A 151 -18.49 -13.11 -7.59
N SER A 152 -18.63 -11.88 -8.09
CA SER A 152 -18.94 -11.60 -9.51
C SER A 152 -17.70 -11.60 -10.42
N LEU A 153 -16.51 -11.51 -9.85
CA LEU A 153 -15.25 -11.56 -10.59
C LEU A 153 -15.03 -12.95 -11.18
N SER A 154 -14.60 -13.02 -12.44
CA SER A 154 -14.21 -14.28 -13.08
C SER A 154 -13.03 -14.91 -12.34
N PRO A 155 -12.89 -16.26 -12.31
CA PRO A 155 -11.73 -16.91 -11.70
C PRO A 155 -10.38 -16.40 -12.23
N ASN A 156 -10.31 -15.97 -13.50
CA ASN A 156 -9.10 -15.39 -14.09
C ASN A 156 -8.83 -13.97 -13.57
N ASP A 157 -9.87 -13.15 -13.41
CA ASP A 157 -9.74 -11.81 -12.85
C ASP A 157 -9.35 -11.85 -11.38
N ALA A 158 -9.91 -12.82 -10.63
CA ALA A 158 -9.54 -13.07 -9.24
C ALA A 158 -8.06 -13.46 -9.10
N LYS A 159 -7.55 -14.37 -9.95
CA LYS A 159 -6.11 -14.71 -9.99
C LYS A 159 -5.24 -13.51 -10.36
N THR A 160 -5.72 -12.64 -11.25
CA THR A 160 -4.99 -11.44 -11.67
C THR A 160 -4.90 -10.43 -10.53
N LEU A 161 -6.00 -10.23 -9.79
CA LEU A 161 -6.02 -9.41 -8.58
C LEU A 161 -5.12 -9.97 -7.48
N GLU A 162 -5.16 -11.28 -7.23
CA GLU A 162 -4.30 -11.91 -6.22
C GLU A 162 -2.81 -11.77 -6.58
N ARG A 163 -2.46 -11.93 -7.87
CA ARG A 163 -1.10 -11.67 -8.36
C ARG A 163 -0.70 -10.21 -8.19
N HIS A 164 -1.62 -9.28 -8.46
CA HIS A 164 -1.37 -7.84 -8.28
C HIS A 164 -1.22 -7.48 -6.80
N GLU A 165 -2.06 -8.01 -5.91
CA GLU A 165 -1.94 -7.84 -4.46
C GLU A 165 -0.61 -8.40 -3.94
N LYS A 166 -0.21 -9.61 -4.35
CA LYS A 166 1.11 -10.18 -4.04
C LYS A 166 2.26 -9.34 -4.59
N ARG A 167 2.09 -8.74 -5.78
CA ARG A 167 3.10 -7.86 -6.39
C ARG A 167 3.16 -6.48 -5.72
N VAL A 168 2.06 -5.99 -5.16
CA VAL A 168 2.03 -4.75 -4.35
C VAL A 168 2.56 -5.00 -2.94
N GLN A 169 2.42 -6.22 -2.42
CA GLN A 169 3.08 -6.68 -1.21
C GLN A 169 4.58 -6.95 -1.43
N PHE A 170 5.02 -7.12 -2.68
CA PHE A 170 6.45 -7.18 -3.02
C PHE A 170 7.12 -5.84 -2.68
N VAL A 171 8.20 -5.97 -1.91
CA VAL A 171 8.59 -5.06 -0.85
C VAL A 171 9.00 -3.67 -1.38
N PRO A 172 8.59 -2.57 -0.72
CA PRO A 172 8.97 -1.20 -1.11
C PRO A 172 10.48 -0.98 -0.90
N ASN A 173 11.32 -1.02 -1.94
CA ASN A 173 12.74 -0.62 -1.96
C ASN A 173 13.67 -1.14 -0.83
N ARG A 174 13.18 -1.96 0.09
CA ARG A 174 13.80 -2.36 1.37
C ARG A 174 14.84 -3.44 1.16
N GLU A 175 14.55 -4.37 0.25
CA GLU A 175 15.49 -5.40 -0.16
C GLU A 175 16.62 -4.83 -1.01
N LEU A 176 16.38 -3.75 -1.78
CA LEU A 176 17.43 -3.13 -2.59
C LEU A 176 18.50 -2.47 -1.72
N SER A 177 18.16 -1.78 -0.62
CA SER A 177 19.18 -1.16 0.24
C SER A 177 19.96 -2.18 1.08
N GLU A 178 19.29 -3.19 1.63
CA GLU A 178 19.95 -4.25 2.41
C GLU A 178 20.78 -5.17 1.49
N SER A 179 20.28 -5.47 0.28
CA SER A 179 21.04 -6.18 -0.75
C SER A 179 22.25 -5.39 -1.21
N VAL A 180 22.14 -4.07 -1.42
CA VAL A 180 23.27 -3.24 -1.86
C VAL A 180 24.32 -3.14 -0.75
N LYS A 181 23.93 -2.86 0.50
CA LYS A 181 24.87 -2.86 1.65
C LYS A 181 25.56 -4.21 1.83
N GLY A 182 24.82 -5.32 1.69
CA GLY A 182 25.38 -6.68 1.73
C GLY A 182 26.37 -6.96 0.60
N THR A 183 26.06 -6.53 -0.63
CA THR A 183 26.97 -6.69 -1.77
C THR A 183 28.24 -5.88 -1.61
N VAL A 184 28.16 -4.62 -1.14
CA VAL A 184 29.33 -3.77 -0.88
C VAL A 184 30.21 -4.35 0.22
N ALA A 185 29.63 -4.83 1.32
CA ALA A 185 30.38 -5.51 2.38
C ALA A 185 31.06 -6.79 1.86
N SER A 186 30.41 -7.57 1.00
CA SER A 186 31.02 -8.76 0.39
C SER A 186 32.20 -8.41 -0.53
N MET A 187 32.09 -7.31 -1.29
CA MET A 187 33.17 -6.84 -2.16
C MET A 187 34.37 -6.33 -1.33
N MET A 188 34.11 -5.63 -0.23
CA MET A 188 35.18 -5.18 0.68
C MET A 188 35.90 -6.35 1.34
N LYS A 189 35.18 -7.38 1.82
CA LYS A 189 35.77 -8.61 2.38
C LYS A 189 36.68 -9.32 1.38
N ARG A 190 36.24 -9.48 0.13
CA ARG A 190 37.07 -10.05 -0.94
C ARG A 190 38.29 -9.18 -1.26
N GLY A 191 38.16 -7.86 -1.16
CA GLY A 191 39.28 -6.93 -1.29
C GLY A 191 40.33 -7.13 -0.19
N ILE A 192 39.89 -7.35 1.06
CA ILE A 192 40.77 -7.63 2.20
C ILE A 192 41.49 -8.97 2.02
N GLU A 193 40.79 -10.02 1.59
CA GLU A 193 41.41 -11.32 1.29
C GLU A 193 42.57 -11.17 0.29
N LEU A 194 42.34 -10.44 -0.81
CA LEU A 194 43.38 -10.17 -1.81
C LEU A 194 44.55 -9.33 -1.28
N THR A 195 44.30 -8.34 -0.41
CA THR A 195 45.39 -7.54 0.18
C THR A 195 46.16 -8.32 1.23
N THR A 196 45.51 -9.22 1.98
CA THR A 196 46.19 -10.14 2.90
C THR A 196 47.09 -11.13 2.16
N GLU A 197 46.64 -11.70 1.04
CA GLU A 197 47.48 -12.57 0.21
C GLU A 197 48.70 -11.84 -0.37
N ARG A 198 48.58 -10.54 -0.67
CA ARG A 198 49.71 -9.71 -1.12
C ARG A 198 50.67 -9.41 0.02
N LEU A 199 50.14 -9.08 1.20
CA LEU A 199 50.93 -8.87 2.42
C LEU A 199 51.74 -10.12 2.79
N ASP A 200 51.14 -11.31 2.66
CA ASP A 200 51.83 -12.58 2.91
C ASP A 200 52.98 -12.82 1.92
N ARG A 201 52.83 -12.42 0.65
CA ARG A 201 53.93 -12.50 -0.33
C ARG A 201 55.08 -11.56 0.04
N VAL A 202 54.76 -10.32 0.40
CA VAL A 202 55.77 -9.32 0.83
C VAL A 202 56.50 -9.80 2.09
N ASN A 203 55.80 -10.41 3.04
CA ASN A 203 56.43 -10.99 4.24
C ASN A 203 57.40 -12.12 3.88
N ARG A 204 57.06 -13.01 2.95
CA ARG A 204 57.97 -14.08 2.49
C ARG A 204 59.21 -13.52 1.78
N GLU A 205 59.06 -12.48 0.95
CA GLU A 205 60.20 -11.83 0.30
C GLU A 205 61.13 -11.16 1.33
N LEU A 206 60.56 -10.53 2.37
CA LEU A 206 61.36 -9.97 3.47
C LEU A 206 62.12 -11.06 4.23
N GLU A 207 61.50 -12.20 4.52
CA GLU A 207 62.16 -13.34 5.15
C GLU A 207 63.31 -13.89 4.29
N LEU A 208 63.13 -13.95 2.96
CA LEU A 208 64.19 -14.35 2.04
C LEU A 208 65.37 -13.37 2.07
N ILE A 209 65.10 -12.06 2.05
CA ILE A 209 66.14 -11.02 2.12
C ILE A 209 66.89 -11.10 3.46
N GLU A 210 66.19 -11.30 4.57
CA GLU A 210 66.82 -11.46 5.89
C GLU A 210 67.71 -12.71 5.96
N ASN A 211 67.28 -13.82 5.35
CA ASN A 211 68.09 -15.03 5.25
C ASN A 211 69.33 -14.82 4.37
N GLU A 212 69.21 -14.08 3.26
CA GLU A 212 70.33 -13.69 2.40
C GLU A 212 71.33 -12.77 3.12
N GLU A 213 70.85 -11.78 3.87
CA GLU A 213 71.66 -10.89 4.72
C GLU A 213 72.45 -11.68 5.77
N ASN A 214 71.78 -12.61 6.46
CA ASN A 214 72.43 -13.48 7.46
C ASN A 214 73.50 -14.39 6.82
N ALA A 215 73.23 -14.90 5.60
CA ALA A 215 74.17 -15.71 4.85
C ALA A 215 75.37 -14.90 4.33
N SER A 216 75.17 -13.64 3.91
CA SER A 216 76.26 -12.77 3.47
C SER A 216 77.13 -12.31 4.64
N LEU A 217 76.54 -11.94 5.77
CA LEU A 217 77.28 -11.60 6.99
C LEU A 217 78.19 -12.75 7.44
N SER A 218 77.69 -13.99 7.33
CA SER A 218 78.49 -15.19 7.62
C SER A 218 79.66 -15.37 6.64
N LYS A 219 79.49 -15.01 5.36
CA LYS A 219 80.56 -15.08 4.34
C LYS A 219 81.59 -13.95 4.47
N GLU A 220 81.15 -12.71 4.71
CA GLU A 220 82.04 -11.57 4.95
C GLU A 220 82.92 -11.83 6.17
N PHE A 221 82.35 -12.38 7.25
CA PHE A 221 83.09 -12.75 8.45
C PHE A 221 84.19 -13.80 8.18
N LEU A 222 83.96 -14.72 7.24
CA LEU A 222 84.90 -15.79 6.89
C LEU A 222 85.96 -15.40 5.85
N ARG A 223 85.66 -14.47 4.92
CA ARG A 223 86.53 -14.15 3.78
C ARG A 223 87.12 -12.74 3.77
N GLY A 224 86.57 -11.81 4.55
CA GLY A 224 87.04 -10.42 4.61
C GLY A 224 86.81 -9.58 3.34
N GLU A 225 86.06 -10.11 2.37
CA GLU A 225 85.62 -9.37 1.17
C GLU A 225 84.41 -8.51 1.53
N LYS A 226 84.42 -7.24 1.10
CA LYS A 226 83.27 -6.34 1.26
C LYS A 226 82.20 -6.69 0.23
N ASP A 227 80.97 -6.88 0.67
CA ASP A 227 79.84 -7.23 -0.19
C ASP A 227 79.30 -5.97 -0.90
N GLU A 228 79.67 -5.79 -2.16
CA GLU A 228 79.25 -4.63 -2.98
C GLU A 228 77.73 -4.55 -3.16
N GLY A 229 77.00 -5.65 -2.98
CA GLY A 229 75.54 -5.72 -3.11
C GLY A 229 74.75 -5.38 -1.83
N ALA A 230 75.42 -5.02 -0.73
CA ALA A 230 74.74 -4.76 0.55
C ALA A 230 73.77 -3.56 0.48
N LEU A 231 74.16 -2.48 -0.20
CA LEU A 231 73.33 -1.29 -0.37
C LEU A 231 72.03 -1.61 -1.12
N GLU A 232 72.11 -2.33 -2.24
CA GLU A 232 70.93 -2.71 -3.03
C GLU A 232 69.95 -3.59 -2.22
N ARG A 233 70.47 -4.48 -1.36
CA ARG A 233 69.63 -5.31 -0.46
C ARG A 233 68.92 -4.48 0.59
N THR A 234 69.61 -3.50 1.19
CA THR A 234 68.98 -2.59 2.16
C THR A 234 67.89 -1.74 1.53
N GLU A 235 68.12 -1.17 0.34
CA GLU A 235 67.11 -0.40 -0.39
C GLU A 235 65.90 -1.27 -0.77
N ARG A 236 66.14 -2.51 -1.21
CA ARG A 236 65.09 -3.48 -1.52
C ARG A 236 64.27 -3.86 -0.27
N LYS A 237 64.93 -4.08 0.86
CA LYS A 237 64.29 -4.36 2.16
C LYS A 237 63.42 -3.18 2.62
N GLU A 238 63.93 -1.96 2.52
CA GLU A 238 63.18 -0.75 2.83
C GLU A 238 61.96 -0.56 1.92
N ALA A 239 62.09 -0.89 0.63
CA ALA A 239 60.98 -0.85 -0.32
C ALA A 239 59.87 -1.82 0.07
N PHE A 240 60.20 -3.08 0.39
CA PHE A 240 59.22 -4.06 0.85
C PHE A 240 58.60 -3.72 2.20
N LEU A 241 59.36 -3.10 3.13
CA LEU A 241 58.80 -2.62 4.39
C LEU A 241 57.79 -1.48 4.19
N LYS A 242 58.04 -0.57 3.25
CA LYS A 242 57.07 0.47 2.86
C LYS A 242 55.81 -0.16 2.26
N GLU A 243 55.97 -1.11 1.34
CA GLU A 243 54.84 -1.83 0.73
C GLU A 243 54.01 -2.60 1.77
N LYS A 244 54.67 -3.26 2.73
CA LYS A 244 54.04 -3.93 3.87
C LYS A 244 53.18 -2.96 4.69
N GLN A 245 53.72 -1.78 5.02
CA GLN A 245 52.99 -0.75 5.77
C GLN A 245 51.78 -0.23 4.99
N GLU A 246 51.89 -0.08 3.67
CA GLU A 246 50.77 0.33 2.82
C GLU A 246 49.65 -0.70 2.82
N TYR A 247 49.96 -2.00 2.64
CA TYR A 247 48.94 -3.05 2.73
C TYR A 247 48.27 -3.11 4.10
N GLN A 248 49.03 -2.98 5.19
CA GLN A 248 48.47 -2.92 6.53
C GLN A 248 47.49 -1.76 6.72
N LYS A 249 47.81 -0.57 6.19
CA LYS A 249 46.90 0.59 6.19
C LYS A 249 45.62 0.30 5.41
N THR A 250 45.72 -0.25 4.20
CA THR A 250 44.53 -0.57 3.39
C THR A 250 43.60 -1.59 4.06
N ILE A 251 44.15 -2.59 4.73
CA ILE A 251 43.38 -3.58 5.49
C ILE A 251 42.68 -2.90 6.68
N ALA A 252 43.38 -2.03 7.41
CA ALA A 252 42.81 -1.28 8.53
C ALA A 252 41.65 -0.37 8.08
N ASP A 253 41.82 0.35 6.97
CA ASP A 253 40.79 1.24 6.41
C ASP A 253 39.54 0.46 5.97
N HIS A 254 39.72 -0.69 5.32
CA HIS A 254 38.61 -1.55 4.91
C HIS A 254 37.88 -2.14 6.12
N ASN A 255 38.61 -2.57 7.16
CA ASN A 255 38.00 -3.08 8.40
C ASN A 255 37.22 -1.99 9.14
N ALA A 256 37.76 -0.76 9.22
CA ALA A 256 37.05 0.38 9.79
C ALA A 256 35.75 0.66 9.04
N ARG A 257 35.79 0.61 7.70
CA ARG A 257 34.59 0.83 6.88
C ARG A 257 33.54 -0.28 7.03
N ILE A 258 33.95 -1.53 7.19
CA ILE A 258 33.04 -2.64 7.50
C ILE A 258 32.38 -2.41 8.87
N ALA A 259 33.17 -2.04 9.88
CA ALA A 259 32.65 -1.78 11.23
C ALA A 259 31.65 -0.61 11.25
N GLU A 260 31.88 0.46 10.48
CA GLU A 260 30.93 1.56 10.30
C GLU A 260 29.61 1.07 9.69
N LEU A 261 29.66 0.29 8.62
CA LEU A 261 28.45 -0.25 7.96
C LEU A 261 27.67 -1.21 8.86
N GLU A 262 28.37 -2.00 9.68
CA GLU A 262 27.76 -2.89 10.67
C GLU A 262 27.09 -2.10 11.81
N ALA A 263 27.75 -1.07 12.33
CA ALA A 263 27.19 -0.18 13.34
C ALA A 263 25.96 0.60 12.84
N GLU A 264 26.00 1.12 11.61
CA GLU A 264 24.84 1.74 10.95
C GLU A 264 23.68 0.74 10.81
N ALA A 265 23.97 -0.51 10.45
CA ALA A 265 22.95 -1.54 10.34
C ALA A 265 22.33 -1.92 11.69
N GLU A 266 23.12 -1.94 12.77
CA GLU A 266 22.63 -2.18 14.13
C GLU A 266 21.81 -1.00 14.67
N ALA A 267 22.27 0.24 14.46
CA ALA A 267 21.52 1.44 14.81
C ALA A 267 20.18 1.53 14.05
N GLU A 268 20.18 1.21 12.75
CA GLU A 268 18.93 1.10 11.99
C GLU A 268 18.01 0.00 12.53
N LYS A 269 18.56 -1.14 12.99
CA LYS A 269 17.76 -2.22 13.60
C LYS A 269 17.17 -1.81 14.95
N THR A 270 17.92 -1.12 15.80
CA THR A 270 17.42 -0.64 17.10
C THR A 270 16.37 0.44 16.92
N GLU A 271 16.62 1.44 16.06
CA GLU A 271 15.60 2.44 15.71
C GLU A 271 14.35 1.81 15.11
N LYS A 272 14.50 0.78 14.24
CA LYS A 272 13.36 0.04 13.68
C LYS A 272 12.62 -0.73 14.77
N LYS A 273 13.32 -1.34 15.73
CA LYS A 273 12.73 -2.08 16.85
C LYS A 273 11.98 -1.13 17.80
N GLU A 274 12.53 0.05 18.06
CA GLU A 274 11.91 1.09 18.87
C GLU A 274 10.72 1.74 18.16
N LYS A 275 10.85 2.09 16.88
CA LYS A 275 9.73 2.59 16.05
C LYS A 275 8.63 1.53 15.93
N ALA A 276 8.96 0.26 15.69
CA ALA A 276 7.97 -0.82 15.65
C ALA A 276 7.37 -1.15 17.03
N ALA A 277 8.10 -0.92 18.13
CA ALA A 277 7.57 -1.06 19.48
C ALA A 277 6.66 0.13 19.85
N ALA A 278 6.96 1.34 19.38
CA ALA A 278 6.16 2.55 19.55
C ALA A 278 4.92 2.56 18.63
N GLU A 279 5.05 2.03 17.41
CA GLU A 279 3.97 1.75 16.46
C GLU A 279 3.28 0.41 16.75
N LYS A 280 3.41 -0.18 17.95
CA LYS A 280 2.43 -1.16 18.40
C LYS A 280 1.09 -0.43 18.52
N GLU A 281 0.41 -0.39 17.39
CA GLU A 281 -0.86 0.29 17.17
C GLU A 281 -1.79 -0.10 18.31
N LEU A 282 -2.16 0.88 19.13
CA LEU A 282 -3.20 0.73 20.14
C LEU A 282 -4.41 0.15 19.42
N THR A 283 -4.65 -1.13 19.65
CA THR A 283 -5.67 -1.84 18.90
C THR A 283 -7.00 -1.37 19.46
N VAL A 284 -7.65 -0.46 18.74
CA VAL A 284 -8.89 0.15 19.19
C VAL A 284 -10.03 -0.83 19.01
N ILE A 285 -10.68 -1.20 20.11
CA ILE A 285 -11.85 -2.07 20.11
C ILE A 285 -13.08 -1.21 20.42
N TRP A 286 -14.07 -1.28 19.54
CA TRP A 286 -15.27 -0.46 19.67
C TRP A 286 -16.36 -1.19 20.45
N ALA A 287 -16.82 -0.59 21.54
CA ALA A 287 -17.91 -1.08 22.37
C ALA A 287 -19.28 -0.83 21.72
N GLY A 288 -20.07 -1.90 21.61
CA GLY A 288 -21.47 -1.86 21.21
C GLY A 288 -21.76 -2.76 20.01
N GLU A 289 -22.75 -3.64 20.18
CA GLU A 289 -23.21 -4.53 19.12
C GLU A 289 -24.18 -3.80 18.19
N LEU A 290 -23.93 -3.92 16.88
CA LEU A 290 -24.92 -3.52 15.89
C LEU A 290 -26.01 -4.59 15.83
N LYS A 291 -27.20 -4.31 16.38
CA LYS A 291 -28.36 -5.18 16.17
C LYS A 291 -28.77 -5.15 14.70
N GLU A 292 -28.33 -6.15 13.96
CA GLU A 292 -28.74 -6.33 12.58
C GLU A 292 -30.23 -6.58 12.51
N ARG A 293 -30.93 -5.73 11.76
CA ARG A 293 -32.32 -6.01 11.39
C ARG A 293 -32.30 -7.11 10.35
N LYS A 294 -32.43 -8.36 10.81
CA LYS A 294 -32.68 -9.57 10.01
C LYS A 294 -33.97 -9.36 9.22
N VAL A 295 -33.83 -9.01 7.95
CA VAL A 295 -34.94 -8.92 6.99
C VAL A 295 -34.66 -10.03 5.98
N PRO A 296 -35.66 -10.83 5.54
CA PRO A 296 -35.44 -11.86 4.54
C PRO A 296 -34.59 -11.30 3.39
N GLY A 297 -33.60 -12.03 2.89
CA GLY A 297 -32.69 -11.57 1.81
C GLY A 297 -31.82 -10.34 2.12
N SER A 298 -31.66 -9.95 3.40
CA SER A 298 -30.60 -9.03 3.80
C SER A 298 -29.21 -9.62 3.60
N GLU A 299 -29.08 -10.95 3.71
CA GLU A 299 -27.87 -11.74 3.47
C GLU A 299 -27.37 -11.60 2.03
N LEU A 300 -28.29 -11.59 1.07
CA LEU A 300 -27.97 -11.38 -0.33
C LEU A 300 -27.67 -9.91 -0.66
N GLY A 301 -27.77 -9.00 0.32
CA GLY A 301 -27.63 -7.54 0.21
C GLY A 301 -28.72 -6.86 -0.63
N THR A 302 -29.71 -7.59 -1.12
CA THR A 302 -30.82 -7.11 -1.97
C THR A 302 -32.02 -6.77 -1.08
N ARG A 303 -31.77 -5.88 -0.12
CA ARG A 303 -32.76 -5.41 0.88
C ARG A 303 -33.93 -4.64 0.25
N LEU A 304 -33.84 -4.30 -1.04
CA LEU A 304 -34.79 -3.44 -1.74
C LEU A 304 -36.13 -4.14 -2.07
N TYR A 305 -36.21 -5.47 -2.08
CA TYR A 305 -37.39 -6.19 -2.58
C TYR A 305 -37.87 -7.36 -1.74
N THR A 306 -37.14 -7.71 -0.69
CA THR A 306 -37.42 -8.90 0.10
C THR A 306 -38.48 -8.59 1.16
N GLY A 307 -39.60 -9.33 1.13
CA GLY A 307 -40.78 -9.10 1.97
C GLY A 307 -41.86 -8.19 1.36
N LYS A 308 -41.61 -7.58 0.19
CA LYS A 308 -42.65 -6.84 -0.55
C LYS A 308 -43.28 -7.74 -1.61
N LYS A 309 -44.48 -8.29 -1.32
CA LYS A 309 -45.29 -9.15 -2.22
C LYS A 309 -45.60 -8.54 -3.61
N ARG A 310 -45.39 -7.24 -3.83
CA ARG A 310 -45.79 -6.54 -5.07
C ARG A 310 -44.92 -5.31 -5.35
N MET A 311 -43.77 -5.45 -6.00
CA MET A 311 -43.04 -4.28 -6.52
C MET A 311 -42.35 -4.47 -7.87
N PHE A 312 -42.67 -5.51 -8.65
CA PHE A 312 -42.38 -5.43 -10.07
C PHE A 312 -43.38 -4.48 -10.74
N LYS A 313 -42.86 -3.33 -11.15
CA LYS A 313 -43.51 -2.38 -12.06
C LYS A 313 -43.55 -3.01 -13.45
N GLY A 314 -44.27 -4.13 -13.61
CA GLY A 314 -44.72 -4.57 -14.92
C GLY A 314 -45.47 -3.40 -15.57
N HIS A 315 -45.36 -3.26 -16.89
CA HIS A 315 -45.97 -2.11 -17.55
C HIS A 315 -47.50 -2.18 -17.34
N LEU A 316 -48.20 -1.05 -17.22
CA LEU A 316 -49.61 -1.02 -16.72
C LEU A 316 -50.53 -1.98 -17.49
N TRP A 317 -50.21 -2.23 -18.76
CA TRP A 317 -50.87 -3.19 -19.64
C TRP A 317 -50.77 -4.64 -19.14
N GLU A 318 -49.61 -5.14 -18.71
CA GLU A 318 -49.42 -6.49 -18.16
C GLU A 318 -50.29 -6.70 -16.91
N ARG A 319 -50.30 -5.71 -16.01
CA ARG A 319 -51.13 -5.75 -14.81
C ARG A 319 -52.63 -5.76 -15.12
N LYS A 320 -53.03 -5.02 -16.15
CA LYS A 320 -54.43 -4.96 -16.59
C LYS A 320 -54.78 -6.07 -17.58
N ARG A 321 -53.82 -6.85 -18.09
CA ARG A 321 -54.00 -7.82 -19.18
C ARG A 321 -55.01 -8.89 -18.81
N ALA A 322 -54.83 -9.55 -17.66
CA ALA A 322 -55.78 -10.55 -17.18
C ALA A 322 -57.19 -9.96 -16.98
N ARG A 323 -57.29 -8.76 -16.39
CA ARG A 323 -58.59 -8.07 -16.20
C ARG A 323 -59.23 -7.61 -17.52
N ARG A 324 -58.43 -7.24 -18.52
CA ARG A 324 -58.89 -6.88 -19.87
C ARG A 324 -59.36 -8.11 -20.63
N ILE A 325 -58.60 -9.20 -20.62
CA ILE A 325 -58.98 -10.50 -21.21
C ILE A 325 -60.28 -11.00 -20.58
N ARG A 326 -60.41 -10.94 -19.24
CA ARG A 326 -61.67 -11.31 -18.55
C ARG A 326 -62.86 -10.42 -18.94
N ARG A 327 -62.66 -9.11 -19.07
CA ARG A 327 -63.73 -8.21 -19.54
C ARG A 327 -64.10 -8.47 -21.00
N HIS A 328 -63.10 -8.69 -21.85
CA HIS A 328 -63.29 -8.98 -23.27
C HIS A 328 -64.06 -10.29 -23.46
N THR A 329 -63.67 -11.35 -22.75
CA THR A 329 -64.36 -12.65 -22.78
C THR A 329 -65.81 -12.54 -22.33
N ILE A 330 -66.11 -11.81 -21.25
CA ILE A 330 -67.50 -11.55 -20.80
C ILE A 330 -68.29 -10.76 -21.86
N LEU A 331 -67.69 -9.69 -22.42
CA LEU A 331 -68.34 -8.86 -23.44
C LEU A 331 -68.63 -9.61 -24.73
N MET A 332 -67.74 -10.54 -25.12
CA MET A 332 -67.91 -11.39 -26.28
C MET A 332 -68.93 -12.50 -26.03
N ARG A 333 -68.93 -13.10 -24.82
CA ARG A 333 -69.93 -14.10 -24.42
C ARG A 333 -71.35 -13.52 -24.49
N ASP A 334 -71.54 -12.31 -24.00
CA ASP A 334 -72.85 -11.67 -23.94
C ASP A 334 -73.15 -10.79 -25.18
N MET A 335 -72.35 -10.91 -26.25
CA MET A 335 -72.42 -10.04 -27.44
C MET A 335 -73.77 -10.16 -28.16
N ALA A 336 -74.28 -11.38 -28.38
CA ALA A 336 -75.57 -11.60 -29.04
C ALA A 336 -76.73 -10.89 -28.30
N LYS A 337 -76.80 -11.06 -26.98
CA LYS A 337 -77.79 -10.40 -26.11
C LYS A 337 -77.64 -8.87 -26.12
N ARG A 338 -76.42 -8.34 -26.26
CA ARG A 338 -76.20 -6.89 -26.41
C ARG A 338 -76.69 -6.39 -27.77
N ILE A 339 -76.48 -7.14 -28.84
CA ILE A 339 -76.99 -6.82 -30.18
C ILE A 339 -78.52 -6.83 -30.19
N GLU A 340 -79.16 -7.84 -29.60
CA GLU A 340 -80.62 -7.91 -29.46
C GLU A 340 -81.18 -6.72 -28.66
N ARG A 341 -80.58 -6.42 -27.51
CA ARG A 341 -80.96 -5.23 -26.70
C ARG A 341 -80.82 -3.94 -27.50
N TYR A 342 -79.72 -3.77 -28.23
CA TYR A 342 -79.51 -2.61 -29.11
C TYR A 342 -80.59 -2.54 -30.20
N LYS A 343 -80.78 -3.61 -30.98
CA LYS A 343 -81.81 -3.68 -32.03
C LYS A 343 -83.21 -3.41 -31.48
N SER A 344 -83.55 -3.97 -30.32
CA SER A 344 -84.86 -3.77 -29.68
C SER A 344 -85.06 -2.34 -29.17
N TYR A 345 -84.03 -1.72 -28.59
CA TYR A 345 -84.05 -0.34 -28.12
C TYR A 345 -84.36 0.63 -29.26
N TYR A 346 -83.67 0.48 -30.39
CA TYR A 346 -83.93 1.29 -31.57
C TYR A 346 -85.26 0.93 -32.23
N LYS A 347 -85.70 -0.35 -32.24
CA LYS A 347 -87.02 -0.74 -32.74
C LYS A 347 -88.17 -0.02 -32.01
N LYS A 348 -88.08 0.12 -30.68
CA LYS A 348 -89.07 0.86 -29.86
C LYS A 348 -89.00 2.37 -30.04
N ARG A 349 -87.86 2.90 -30.48
CA ARG A 349 -87.60 4.33 -30.65
C ARG A 349 -87.55 4.79 -32.11
N LYS A 350 -87.81 3.91 -33.07
CA LYS A 350 -88.05 4.37 -34.44
C LYS A 350 -89.21 5.35 -34.36
N PRO A 351 -89.03 6.61 -34.77
CA PRO A 351 -90.15 7.52 -34.84
C PRO A 351 -91.19 6.83 -35.71
N ASN A 352 -92.42 6.73 -35.21
CA ASN A 352 -93.51 6.34 -36.10
C ASN A 352 -93.49 7.40 -37.21
N PRO A 353 -93.30 7.02 -38.48
CA PRO A 353 -93.13 7.97 -39.57
C PRO A 353 -94.34 8.91 -39.72
N LEU A 354 -95.50 8.54 -39.17
CA LEU A 354 -96.72 9.33 -39.16
C LEU A 354 -96.87 10.25 -37.92
N LYS A 355 -95.99 10.13 -36.91
CA LYS A 355 -96.03 11.02 -35.74
C LYS A 355 -95.20 12.28 -36.02
N PRO A 356 -95.77 13.50 -35.83
CA PRO A 356 -95.02 14.73 -36.03
C PRO A 356 -93.83 14.82 -35.06
N SER A 357 -92.75 15.47 -35.52
CA SER A 357 -91.53 15.69 -34.75
C SER A 357 -91.84 16.36 -33.41
N ARG A 358 -91.58 15.68 -32.29
CA ARG A 358 -91.67 16.28 -30.96
C ARG A 358 -90.44 17.13 -30.71
N TYR A 359 -90.54 18.41 -31.04
CA TYR A 359 -89.52 19.40 -30.72
C TYR A 359 -89.60 19.78 -29.24
N THR A 360 -88.88 19.05 -28.37
CA THR A 360 -88.75 19.42 -26.95
C THR A 360 -87.42 20.15 -26.75
N LYS A 361 -87.40 21.48 -26.93
CA LYS A 361 -86.34 22.29 -26.33
C LYS A 361 -86.45 22.10 -24.81
N PRO A 362 -85.41 21.64 -24.11
CA PRO A 362 -85.47 21.56 -22.65
C PRO A 362 -85.64 23.00 -22.10
N PRO A 363 -86.57 23.24 -21.16
CA PRO A 363 -86.69 24.54 -20.53
C PRO A 363 -85.37 24.86 -19.83
N LYS A 364 -84.84 26.05 -20.07
CA LYS A 364 -83.64 26.53 -19.36
C LYS A 364 -83.96 26.55 -17.87
N LEU A 365 -83.19 25.80 -17.09
CA LEU A 365 -83.29 25.83 -15.63
C LEU A 365 -83.06 27.28 -15.15
N PRO A 366 -83.86 27.78 -14.21
CA PRO A 366 -83.61 29.09 -13.61
C PRO A 366 -82.31 29.04 -12.80
N TYR A 367 -81.50 30.09 -12.94
CA TYR A 367 -80.19 30.25 -12.32
C TYR A 367 -80.23 30.27 -10.79
#